data_AF-A0A5N6K333-F1
#
_entry.id   AF-A0A5N6K333-F1
#
_cell.length_a   1.000
_cell.length_b   1.000
_cell.length_c   1.000
_cell.angle_alpha   90.00
_cell.angle_beta   90.00
_cell.angle_gamma   90.00
#
_symmetry.space_group_name_H-M   'P 1'
#
loop_
_entity.id
_entity.type
_entity.pdbx_description
1 polymer ?
#
loop_
_entity_poly.entity_id
_entity_poly.type
_entity_poly.pdbx_seq_one_letter_code
_entity_poly.pdbx_strand_id
1 'polypeptide(L)'
;MVQTIYVKKDVPGKGIGLVAIQDIPKGTRIICEAATLTGPNNLPVEELRRCLVEQFHALSKHQQKEFLALSNIRQFKDASELYCGIYCTNALPLNEIDSSGGYLTQADRGGIFLEACRINHACDENAAANWNEDTKCLTVTASKDILKGEEIMIYYLARRNNYKARRACLLQDFNFECSCRLCSLPTKERKANDRQLDQTLLLIDFFHGRSGNNKALHPLRELHELDQMVCLYKEQGTGETVLGNIFIQAAHIAITHSDLARGTIFAQRARSAWTTIFGSDCMEIKRWGYIAKEPSKYKYYGYGKAWKTAVDEVPSDLAGQAFEDWLWKRNKLSRRGDIVDFRCSAIFPTLFGLPIPSNADYYDVNNDGLFRPKLHWCFLGEISDLARSGDSSLAVRDIGGTAITVAFHTEDGGKELLPALVRPGYTVAIINAKRYKLPAEDNDGHGRLGIHHDDELMLKVSCRTSPIL
;
A
#
# COMPACT_ATOMS: atom_id res chain seq x y z
N MET A 1 20.08 -35.08 -3.24
CA MET A 1 20.49 -33.78 -3.79
C MET A 1 19.22 -33.06 -4.21
N VAL A 2 18.92 -31.90 -3.63
CA VAL A 2 17.79 -31.07 -4.10
C VAL A 2 18.14 -30.62 -5.51
N GLN A 3 17.28 -30.94 -6.47
CA GLN A 3 17.47 -30.55 -7.86
C GLN A 3 17.36 -29.02 -7.95
N THR A 4 18.41 -28.35 -8.42
CA THR A 4 18.39 -26.89 -8.59
C THR A 4 17.36 -26.53 -9.66
N ILE A 5 16.43 -25.63 -9.35
CA ILE A 5 15.35 -25.20 -10.26
C ILE A 5 15.64 -23.85 -10.94
N TYR A 6 16.80 -23.27 -10.67
CA TYR A 6 17.27 -22.01 -11.23
C TYR A 6 18.78 -22.05 -11.52
N VAL A 7 19.29 -21.02 -12.19
CA VAL A 7 20.72 -20.83 -12.47
C VAL A 7 21.11 -19.35 -12.31
N LYS A 8 22.32 -19.09 -11.82
CA LYS A 8 22.91 -17.73 -11.78
C LYS A 8 23.35 -17.33 -13.19
N LYS A 9 22.88 -16.18 -13.68
CA LYS A 9 23.25 -15.64 -15.01
C LYS A 9 23.49 -14.14 -14.92
N ASP A 10 24.35 -13.63 -15.80
CA ASP A 10 24.41 -12.20 -16.06
C ASP A 10 23.12 -11.77 -16.77
N VAL A 11 22.43 -10.81 -16.16
CA VAL A 11 21.17 -10.24 -16.64
C VAL A 11 21.48 -8.81 -17.10
N PRO A 12 21.24 -8.49 -18.39
CA PRO A 12 21.57 -7.18 -18.95
C PRO A 12 21.04 -6.03 -18.12
N GLY A 13 21.94 -5.15 -17.67
CA GLY A 13 21.61 -3.96 -16.87
C GLY A 13 21.26 -4.23 -15.40
N LYS A 14 21.29 -5.49 -14.93
CA LYS A 14 21.01 -5.87 -13.54
C LYS A 14 22.15 -6.65 -12.86
N GLY A 15 23.17 -7.06 -13.62
CA GLY A 15 24.26 -7.89 -13.10
C GLY A 15 23.79 -9.34 -12.91
N ILE A 16 24.34 -10.04 -11.91
CA ILE A 16 24.01 -11.46 -11.70
C ILE A 16 22.62 -11.61 -11.07
N GLY A 17 21.73 -12.30 -11.78
CA GLY A 17 20.37 -12.67 -11.34
C GLY A 17 20.14 -14.18 -11.31
N LEU A 18 19.01 -14.61 -10.74
CA LEU A 18 18.55 -16.00 -10.76
C LEU A 18 17.50 -16.20 -11.86
N VAL A 19 17.72 -17.18 -12.75
CA VAL A 19 16.80 -17.48 -13.86
C VAL A 19 16.28 -18.91 -13.73
N ALA A 20 14.96 -19.08 -13.85
CA ALA A 20 14.31 -20.38 -13.77
C ALA A 20 14.75 -21.30 -14.92
N ILE A 21 15.09 -22.57 -14.64
CA ILE A 21 15.46 -23.55 -15.68
C ILE A 21 14.33 -24.52 -16.03
N GLN A 22 13.20 -24.40 -15.34
CA GLN A 22 11.94 -25.11 -15.52
C GLN A 22 10.79 -24.22 -15.06
N ASP A 23 9.56 -24.60 -15.34
CA ASP A 23 8.39 -23.91 -14.78
C ASP A 23 8.34 -24.13 -13.27
N ILE A 24 8.10 -23.05 -12.52
CA ILE A 24 8.00 -23.02 -11.06
C ILE A 24 6.59 -22.58 -10.69
N PRO A 25 5.73 -23.51 -10.24
CA PRO A 25 4.39 -23.17 -9.80
C PRO A 25 4.40 -22.22 -8.60
N LYS A 26 3.38 -21.37 -8.50
CA LYS A 26 3.10 -20.53 -7.34
C LYS A 26 3.13 -21.36 -6.04
N GLY A 27 3.74 -20.80 -5.00
CA GLY A 27 3.91 -21.45 -3.70
C GLY A 27 5.10 -22.40 -3.59
N THR A 28 5.84 -22.62 -4.69
CA THR A 28 7.07 -23.42 -4.66
C THR A 28 8.17 -22.71 -3.88
N ARG A 29 8.76 -23.41 -2.90
CA ARG A 29 9.94 -22.95 -2.17
C ARG A 29 11.18 -23.09 -3.05
N ILE A 30 11.73 -21.95 -3.47
CA ILE A 30 12.87 -21.83 -4.39
C ILE A 30 14.19 -21.92 -3.63
N ILE A 31 14.31 -21.17 -2.53
CA ILE A 31 15.51 -21.12 -1.68
C ILE A 31 15.10 -21.32 -0.23
N CYS A 32 15.94 -22.03 0.52
CA CYS A 32 15.96 -22.05 1.97
C CYS A 32 17.43 -21.96 2.40
N GLU A 33 17.87 -20.78 2.85
CA GLU A 33 19.27 -20.46 3.05
C GLU A 33 19.50 -19.88 4.46
N ALA A 34 20.47 -20.43 5.18
CA ALA A 34 20.91 -19.87 6.46
C ALA A 34 21.74 -18.59 6.24
N ALA A 35 21.63 -17.63 7.15
CA ALA A 35 22.41 -16.40 7.04
C ALA A 35 23.91 -16.70 7.15
N THR A 36 24.69 -16.18 6.21
CA THR A 36 26.16 -16.27 6.22
C THR A 36 26.77 -15.22 7.14
N LEU A 37 26.20 -14.01 7.14
CA LEU A 37 26.53 -12.93 8.05
C LEU A 37 25.23 -12.35 8.58
N THR A 38 25.24 -11.87 9.82
CA THR A 38 24.12 -11.12 10.39
C THR A 38 24.62 -9.84 11.02
N GLY A 39 23.81 -8.79 11.01
CA GLY A 39 24.18 -7.52 11.59
C GLY A 39 22.98 -6.67 11.98
N PRO A 40 23.20 -5.63 12.80
CA PRO A 40 22.20 -4.61 13.05
C PRO A 40 22.02 -3.70 11.83
N ASN A 41 20.80 -3.24 11.59
CA ASN A 41 20.52 -2.22 10.55
C ASN A 41 20.53 -0.79 11.10
N ASN A 42 20.35 -0.63 12.42
CA ASN A 42 20.12 0.68 13.07
C ASN A 42 21.20 1.06 14.12
N LEU A 43 22.36 0.40 14.13
CA LEU A 43 23.46 0.71 15.06
C LEU A 43 24.49 1.68 14.47
N PRO A 44 25.31 2.35 15.31
CA PRO A 44 26.45 3.12 14.86
C PRO A 44 27.39 2.29 13.97
N VAL A 45 27.96 2.94 12.95
CA VAL A 45 28.81 2.30 11.92
C VAL A 45 29.96 1.50 12.53
N GLU A 46 30.54 1.96 13.65
CA GLU A 46 31.64 1.28 14.35
C GLU A 46 31.27 -0.11 14.88
N GLU A 47 30.06 -0.25 15.43
CA GLU A 47 29.60 -1.53 15.99
C GLU A 47 29.29 -2.54 14.88
N LEU A 48 28.65 -2.07 13.80
CA LEU A 48 28.43 -2.88 12.60
C LEU A 48 29.77 -3.35 12.01
N ARG A 49 30.74 -2.45 11.90
CA ARG A 49 32.09 -2.76 11.37
C ARG A 49 32.75 -3.89 12.15
N ARG A 50 32.83 -3.76 13.48
CA ARG A 50 33.45 -4.79 14.33
C ARG A 50 32.74 -6.14 14.16
N CYS A 51 31.40 -6.13 14.17
CA CYS A 51 30.57 -7.31 14.03
C CYS A 51 30.79 -8.06 12.70
N LEU A 52 30.88 -7.32 11.59
CA LEU A 52 31.06 -7.89 10.26
C LEU A 52 32.49 -8.39 10.02
N VAL A 53 33.51 -7.68 10.51
CA VAL A 53 34.92 -8.10 10.38
C VAL A 53 35.15 -9.44 11.09
N GLU A 54 34.68 -9.57 12.34
CA GLU A 54 34.80 -10.81 13.12
C GLU A 54 34.14 -12.00 12.39
N GLN A 55 32.91 -11.82 11.92
CA GLN A 55 32.19 -12.88 11.20
C GLN A 55 32.83 -13.20 9.84
N PHE A 56 33.26 -12.20 9.07
CA PHE A 56 33.89 -12.40 7.76
C PHE A 56 35.16 -13.25 7.88
N HIS A 57 36.00 -12.99 8.89
CA HIS A 57 37.23 -13.76 9.09
C HIS A 57 36.96 -15.21 9.56
N ALA A 58 35.81 -15.47 10.16
CA ALA A 58 35.35 -16.82 10.49
C ALA A 58 34.81 -17.61 9.29
N LEU A 59 34.49 -16.95 8.16
CA LEU A 59 34.01 -17.60 6.95
C LEU A 59 35.10 -18.43 6.24
N SER A 60 34.67 -19.47 5.52
CA SER A 60 35.56 -20.19 4.60
C SER A 60 36.06 -19.27 3.47
N LYS A 61 37.20 -19.61 2.85
CA LYS A 61 37.75 -18.85 1.71
C LYS A 61 36.78 -18.76 0.53
N HIS A 62 35.96 -19.79 0.33
CA HIS A 62 34.93 -19.77 -0.71
C HIS A 62 33.83 -18.76 -0.37
N GLN A 63 33.29 -18.78 0.85
CA GLN A 63 32.26 -17.82 1.29
C GLN A 63 32.78 -16.37 1.30
N GLN A 64 34.04 -16.15 1.71
CA GLN A 64 34.69 -14.84 1.62
C GLN A 64 34.70 -14.32 0.18
N LYS A 65 35.05 -15.18 -0.79
CA LYS A 65 35.06 -14.83 -2.21
C LYS A 65 33.65 -14.50 -2.73
N GLU A 66 32.65 -15.32 -2.40
CA GLU A 66 31.26 -15.09 -2.84
C GLU A 66 30.68 -13.81 -2.23
N PHE A 67 30.97 -13.53 -0.96
CA PHE A 67 30.59 -12.29 -0.27
C PHE A 67 31.21 -11.06 -0.95
N LEU A 68 32.52 -11.09 -1.20
CA LEU A 68 33.23 -9.99 -1.86
C LEU A 68 32.79 -9.76 -3.32
N ALA A 69 32.14 -10.74 -3.92
CA ALA A 69 31.57 -10.64 -5.27
C ALA A 69 30.13 -10.09 -5.27
N LEU A 70 29.52 -9.79 -4.12
CA LEU A 70 28.23 -9.09 -4.05
C LEU A 70 28.39 -7.61 -4.40
N SER A 71 27.30 -6.97 -4.79
CA SER A 71 27.30 -5.56 -5.21
C SER A 71 27.68 -4.63 -4.05
N ASN A 72 28.38 -3.54 -4.32
CA ASN A 72 28.61 -2.48 -3.35
C ASN A 72 28.47 -1.12 -4.05
N ILE A 73 27.54 -0.30 -3.57
CA ILE A 73 27.34 1.05 -4.09
C ILE A 73 28.00 2.13 -3.22
N ARG A 74 28.62 1.74 -2.10
CA ARG A 74 29.20 2.65 -1.11
C ARG A 74 30.70 2.79 -1.31
N GLN A 75 31.21 4.00 -1.16
CA GLN A 75 32.64 4.26 -1.14
C GLN A 75 33.28 3.63 0.11
N PHE A 76 34.52 3.17 -0.03
CA PHE A 76 35.28 2.53 1.06
C PHE A 76 36.77 2.84 0.90
N LYS A 77 37.47 2.99 2.02
CA LYS A 77 38.91 3.25 2.09
C LYS A 77 39.73 2.03 2.48
N ASP A 78 39.10 1.08 3.16
CA ASP A 78 39.71 -0.15 3.63
C ASP A 78 38.73 -1.34 3.54
N ALA A 79 39.22 -2.53 3.88
CA ALA A 79 38.43 -3.76 3.80
C ALA A 79 37.23 -3.76 4.76
N SER A 80 37.34 -3.13 5.93
CA SER A 80 36.25 -3.10 6.91
C SER A 80 35.09 -2.24 6.43
N GLU A 81 35.39 -1.10 5.80
CA GLU A 81 34.38 -0.24 5.16
C GLU A 81 33.76 -0.92 3.94
N LEU A 82 34.54 -1.70 3.18
CA LEU A 82 34.02 -2.51 2.08
C LEU A 82 32.99 -3.53 2.57
N TYR A 83 33.26 -4.22 3.68
CA TYR A 83 32.34 -5.22 4.23
C TYR A 83 31.02 -4.58 4.66
N CYS A 84 31.08 -3.42 5.34
CA CYS A 84 29.89 -2.63 5.65
C CYS A 84 29.15 -2.17 4.39
N GLY A 85 29.89 -1.75 3.36
CA GLY A 85 29.36 -1.34 2.07
C GLY A 85 28.52 -2.42 1.40
N ILE A 86 29.11 -3.61 1.27
CA ILE A 86 28.45 -4.81 0.74
C ILE A 86 27.24 -5.17 1.61
N TYR A 87 27.41 -5.21 2.93
CA TYR A 87 26.32 -5.55 3.85
C TYR A 87 25.14 -4.60 3.68
N CYS A 88 25.37 -3.29 3.77
CA CYS A 88 24.32 -2.27 3.65
C CYS A 88 23.66 -2.22 2.26
N THR A 89 24.30 -2.76 1.22
CA THR A 89 23.75 -2.82 -0.14
C THR A 89 22.91 -4.09 -0.36
N ASN A 90 23.20 -5.20 0.32
CA ASN A 90 22.61 -6.51 0.00
C ASN A 90 21.84 -7.17 1.15
N ALA A 91 21.95 -6.68 2.38
CA ALA A 91 21.35 -7.34 3.53
C ALA A 91 19.83 -7.44 3.39
N LEU A 92 19.32 -8.65 3.54
CA LEU A 92 17.88 -8.93 3.55
C LEU A 92 17.37 -8.87 4.99
N PRO A 93 16.14 -8.37 5.22
CA PRO A 93 15.62 -8.18 6.57
C PRO A 93 15.49 -9.50 7.33
N LEU A 94 15.95 -9.52 8.58
CA LEU A 94 15.74 -10.62 9.53
C LEU A 94 14.61 -10.24 10.49
N ASN A 95 13.44 -9.96 9.93
CA ASN A 95 12.29 -9.52 10.70
C ASN A 95 11.65 -10.69 11.45
N GLU A 96 11.39 -10.48 12.74
CA GLU A 96 10.13 -10.94 13.29
C GLU A 96 9.09 -9.88 12.91
N ILE A 97 8.07 -10.25 12.12
CA ILE A 97 6.98 -9.32 11.81
C ILE A 97 6.28 -8.98 13.12
N ASP A 98 6.52 -7.79 13.69
CA ASP A 98 5.64 -7.31 14.74
C ASP A 98 4.28 -7.04 14.12
N SER A 99 3.37 -7.98 14.38
CA SER A 99 2.05 -8.05 13.77
C SER A 99 1.05 -7.15 14.50
N SER A 100 1.56 -6.17 15.26
CA SER A 100 0.80 -5.19 16.01
C SER A 100 0.27 -4.05 15.14
N GLY A 101 0.66 -3.94 13.86
CA GLY A 101 0.07 -2.91 13.00
C GLY A 101 0.63 -2.81 11.61
N GLY A 102 0.51 -3.87 10.80
CA GLY A 102 0.50 -3.88 9.31
C GLY A 102 1.62 -3.18 8.52
N TYR A 103 2.57 -2.52 9.17
CA TYR A 103 3.83 -2.10 8.59
C TYR A 103 4.80 -3.27 8.63
N LEU A 104 5.55 -3.45 7.54
CA LEU A 104 6.88 -4.02 7.68
C LEU A 104 7.65 -3.01 8.53
N THR A 105 7.74 -3.23 9.84
CA THR A 105 8.67 -2.47 10.67
C THR A 105 10.05 -2.63 10.05
N GLN A 106 10.80 -1.53 9.96
CA GLN A 106 12.18 -1.60 9.49
C GLN A 106 12.91 -2.61 10.38
N ALA A 107 13.36 -3.71 9.80
CA ALA A 107 13.98 -4.77 10.58
C ALA A 107 15.22 -4.21 11.28
N ASP A 108 15.32 -4.37 12.59
CA ASP A 108 16.49 -3.91 13.35
C ASP A 108 17.76 -4.72 13.03
N ARG A 109 17.60 -5.85 12.32
CA ARG A 109 18.67 -6.73 11.88
C ARG A 109 18.51 -7.12 10.41
N GLY A 110 19.64 -7.36 9.76
CA GLY A 110 19.75 -7.86 8.40
C GLY A 110 20.69 -9.05 8.32
N GLY A 111 20.58 -9.80 7.22
CA GLY A 111 21.40 -10.97 6.96
C GLY A 111 21.90 -10.99 5.53
N ILE A 112 23.09 -11.56 5.35
CA ILE A 112 23.65 -11.85 4.03
C ILE A 112 23.45 -13.32 3.70
N PHE A 113 22.93 -13.55 2.52
CA PHE A 113 22.55 -14.84 1.96
C PHE A 113 23.20 -14.91 0.58
N LEU A 114 24.23 -15.75 0.41
CA LEU A 114 25.10 -15.71 -0.77
C LEU A 114 24.32 -16.00 -2.07
N GLU A 115 23.27 -16.82 -2.00
CA GLU A 115 22.37 -17.09 -3.12
C GLU A 115 21.21 -16.09 -3.17
N ALA A 116 20.48 -15.88 -2.07
CA ALA A 116 19.29 -15.02 -2.10
C ALA A 116 19.62 -13.53 -2.35
N CYS A 117 20.80 -13.04 -1.96
CA CYS A 117 21.25 -11.67 -2.28
C CYS A 117 21.57 -11.47 -3.79
N ARG A 118 21.53 -12.52 -4.62
CA ARG A 118 21.64 -12.42 -6.08
C ARG A 118 20.30 -12.22 -6.78
N ILE A 119 19.19 -12.25 -6.05
CA ILE A 119 17.86 -12.08 -6.65
C ILE A 119 17.65 -10.60 -6.95
N ASN A 120 17.38 -10.27 -8.21
CA ASN A 120 17.17 -8.89 -8.66
C ASN A 120 15.79 -8.32 -8.27
N HIS A 121 15.67 -7.00 -8.41
CA HIS A 121 14.44 -6.27 -8.14
C HIS A 121 13.44 -6.29 -9.32
N ALA A 122 12.15 -6.38 -8.99
CA ALA A 122 11.06 -5.86 -9.81
C ALA A 122 9.97 -5.22 -8.93
N CYS A 123 9.29 -4.19 -9.44
CA CYS A 123 8.15 -3.58 -8.74
C CYS A 123 6.89 -4.47 -8.76
N ASP A 124 6.81 -5.38 -9.73
CA ASP A 124 5.79 -6.43 -9.87
C ASP A 124 6.40 -7.82 -9.74
N GLU A 125 7.16 -8.02 -8.66
CA GLU A 125 7.92 -9.22 -8.36
C GLU A 125 7.10 -10.53 -8.45
N ASN A 126 7.80 -11.64 -8.67
CA ASN A 126 7.23 -12.98 -8.81
C ASN A 126 7.67 -13.95 -7.71
N ALA A 127 8.52 -13.49 -6.78
CA ALA A 127 8.91 -14.23 -5.58
C ALA A 127 8.85 -13.34 -4.33
N ALA A 128 8.71 -13.99 -3.17
CA ALA A 128 8.70 -13.36 -1.87
C ALA A 128 9.76 -13.98 -0.96
N ALA A 129 10.49 -13.15 -0.23
CA ALA A 129 11.46 -13.58 0.77
C ALA A 129 10.85 -13.44 2.17
N ASN A 130 11.02 -14.45 3.03
CA ASN A 130 10.56 -14.43 4.41
C ASN A 130 11.58 -15.11 5.34
N TRP A 131 11.83 -14.51 6.50
CA TRP A 131 12.74 -15.04 7.50
C TRP A 131 12.02 -15.94 8.49
N ASN A 132 12.63 -17.08 8.82
CA ASN A 132 12.13 -17.99 9.85
C ASN A 132 13.11 -18.01 11.04
N GLU A 133 12.66 -17.47 12.17
CA GLU A 133 13.49 -17.37 13.38
C GLU A 133 13.77 -18.74 14.03
N ASP A 134 12.91 -19.74 13.84
CA ASP A 134 13.12 -21.09 14.40
C ASP A 134 14.18 -21.84 13.62
N THR A 135 14.10 -21.82 12.29
CA THR A 135 15.04 -22.54 11.43
C THR A 135 16.30 -21.73 11.12
N LYS A 136 16.31 -20.44 11.45
CA LYS A 136 17.36 -19.47 11.09
C LYS A 136 17.65 -19.45 9.58
N CYS A 137 16.61 -19.60 8.77
CA CYS A 137 16.72 -19.57 7.31
C CYS A 137 15.83 -18.50 6.71
N LEU A 138 16.35 -17.85 5.67
CA LEU A 138 15.55 -17.11 4.72
C LEU A 138 14.97 -18.09 3.70
N THR A 139 13.66 -18.01 3.53
CA THR A 139 12.94 -18.74 2.49
C THR A 139 12.60 -17.78 1.37
N VAL A 140 12.83 -18.20 0.12
CA VAL A 140 12.28 -17.53 -1.06
C VAL A 140 11.25 -18.45 -1.70
N THR A 141 10.04 -17.97 -1.88
CA THR A 141 8.92 -18.72 -2.48
C THR A 141 8.38 -17.99 -3.69
N ALA A 142 7.98 -18.72 -4.72
CA ALA A 142 7.26 -18.17 -5.87
C ALA A 142 5.90 -17.60 -5.42
N SER A 143 5.66 -16.30 -5.63
CA SER A 143 4.37 -15.64 -5.34
C SER A 143 3.41 -15.72 -6.54
N LYS A 144 3.93 -16.05 -7.73
CA LYS A 144 3.20 -16.30 -8.96
C LYS A 144 3.81 -17.52 -9.65
N ASP A 145 3.15 -18.04 -10.68
CA ASP A 145 3.83 -18.99 -11.58
C ASP A 145 4.99 -18.28 -12.28
N ILE A 146 6.15 -18.95 -12.35
CA ILE A 146 7.36 -18.45 -13.02
C ILE A 146 7.69 -19.43 -14.13
N LEU A 147 7.68 -18.97 -15.38
CA LEU A 147 7.95 -19.82 -16.53
C LEU A 147 9.44 -20.08 -16.68
N LYS A 148 9.79 -21.21 -17.30
CA LYS A 148 11.17 -21.51 -17.68
C LYS A 148 11.79 -20.35 -18.47
N GLY A 149 12.95 -19.88 -18.02
CA GLY A 149 13.69 -18.77 -18.63
C GLY A 149 13.33 -17.40 -18.05
N GLU A 150 12.29 -17.28 -17.23
CA GLU A 150 12.01 -16.04 -16.51
C GLU A 150 12.98 -15.82 -15.35
N GLU A 151 13.27 -14.55 -15.08
CA GLU A 151 14.05 -14.14 -13.93
C GLU A 151 13.22 -14.22 -12.65
N ILE A 152 13.79 -14.77 -11.59
CA ILE A 152 13.23 -14.78 -10.25
C ILE A 152 13.58 -13.43 -9.62
N MET A 153 12.58 -12.67 -9.21
CA MET A 153 12.73 -11.30 -8.71
C MET A 153 11.94 -11.09 -7.42
N ILE A 154 12.47 -10.25 -6.53
CA ILE A 154 11.84 -9.84 -5.27
C ILE A 154 11.64 -8.32 -5.22
N TYR A 155 10.82 -7.87 -4.26
CA TYR A 155 10.65 -6.45 -3.98
C TYR A 155 11.72 -5.98 -2.97
N TYR A 156 12.51 -4.95 -3.31
CA TYR A 156 13.61 -4.48 -2.47
C TYR A 156 13.19 -3.43 -1.45
N LEU A 157 12.18 -2.64 -1.77
CA LEU A 157 11.82 -1.49 -0.95
C LEU A 157 10.91 -1.92 0.22
N ALA A 158 10.98 -1.21 1.34
CA ALA A 158 10.11 -1.47 2.48
C ALA A 158 8.64 -1.07 2.22
N ARG A 159 8.40 -0.12 1.30
CA ARG A 159 7.06 0.42 0.98
C ARG A 159 6.81 0.43 -0.52
N ARG A 160 5.60 0.04 -0.92
CA ARG A 160 5.12 0.10 -2.31
C ARG A 160 4.77 1.53 -2.72
N ASN A 161 5.79 2.28 -3.10
CA ASN A 161 5.69 3.69 -3.47
C ASN A 161 5.21 3.93 -4.92
N ASN A 162 4.70 5.13 -5.19
CA ASN A 162 4.45 5.63 -6.56
C ASN A 162 5.74 5.75 -7.39
N TYR A 163 5.60 6.04 -8.69
CA TYR A 163 6.68 5.90 -9.68
C TYR A 163 7.90 6.74 -9.35
N LYS A 164 7.66 8.00 -9.00
CA LYS A 164 8.71 8.94 -8.69
C LYS A 164 9.46 8.50 -7.43
N ALA A 165 8.72 8.17 -6.37
CA ALA A 165 9.32 7.78 -5.09
C ALA A 165 10.07 6.44 -5.19
N ARG A 166 9.51 5.42 -5.85
CA ARG A 166 10.20 4.12 -6.00
C ARG A 166 11.50 4.24 -6.81
N ARG A 167 11.52 5.03 -7.90
CA ARG A 167 12.76 5.26 -8.67
C ARG A 167 13.80 6.06 -7.87
N ALA A 168 13.36 7.06 -7.12
CA ALA A 168 14.26 7.83 -6.25
C ALA A 168 14.92 6.94 -5.19
N CYS A 169 14.14 6.09 -4.50
CA CYS A 169 14.67 5.13 -3.53
C CYS A 169 15.64 4.13 -4.18
N LEU A 170 15.28 3.54 -5.31
CA LEU A 170 16.16 2.56 -5.98
C LEU A 170 17.48 3.20 -6.48
N LEU A 171 17.43 4.43 -6.97
CA LEU A 171 18.64 5.14 -7.37
C LEU A 171 19.50 5.50 -6.15
N GLN A 172 18.90 5.94 -5.07
CA GLN A 172 19.60 6.29 -3.84
C GLN A 172 20.24 5.07 -3.15
N ASP A 173 19.47 3.98 -3.00
CA ASP A 173 19.83 2.85 -2.15
C ASP A 173 20.52 1.72 -2.92
N PHE A 174 20.37 1.68 -4.25
CA PHE A 174 20.91 0.60 -5.10
C PHE A 174 21.57 1.10 -6.41
N ASN A 175 21.59 2.42 -6.66
CA ASN A 175 22.24 3.04 -7.81
C ASN A 175 21.82 2.48 -9.18
N PHE A 176 20.53 2.17 -9.37
CA PHE A 176 19.99 1.77 -10.67
C PHE A 176 18.58 2.35 -10.92
N GLU A 177 18.20 2.41 -12.20
CA GLU A 177 16.85 2.76 -12.61
C GLU A 177 16.06 1.50 -12.99
N CYS A 178 14.91 1.28 -12.35
CA CYS A 178 14.09 0.11 -12.64
C CYS A 178 13.37 0.22 -13.99
N SER A 179 13.52 -0.81 -14.82
CA SER A 179 12.89 -0.96 -16.13
C SER A 179 11.84 -2.08 -16.19
N CYS A 180 11.34 -2.56 -15.04
CA CYS A 180 10.29 -3.58 -14.99
C CYS A 180 9.00 -3.14 -15.69
N ARG A 181 8.08 -4.08 -15.91
CA ARG A 181 6.81 -3.83 -16.61
C ARG A 181 6.04 -2.66 -16.00
N LEU A 182 5.94 -2.56 -14.67
CA LEU A 182 5.26 -1.43 -14.00
C LEU A 182 5.94 -0.08 -14.23
N CYS A 183 7.27 -0.03 -14.21
CA CYS A 183 8.01 1.22 -14.48
C CYS A 183 7.97 1.60 -15.97
N SER A 184 7.78 0.62 -16.85
CA SER A 184 7.71 0.79 -18.30
C SER A 184 6.30 1.06 -18.83
N LEU A 185 5.28 1.16 -17.95
CA LEU A 185 3.91 1.49 -18.35
C LEU A 185 3.83 2.85 -19.08
N PRO A 186 2.93 2.99 -20.07
CA PRO A 186 2.59 4.29 -20.65
C PRO A 186 2.14 5.30 -19.60
N THR A 187 2.37 6.60 -19.83
CA THR A 187 2.10 7.66 -18.85
C THR A 187 0.70 7.59 -18.23
N LYS A 188 -0.34 7.38 -19.05
CA LYS A 188 -1.72 7.30 -18.58
C LYS A 188 -1.97 6.13 -17.61
N GLU A 189 -1.48 4.94 -17.97
CA GLU A 189 -1.61 3.74 -17.13
C GLU A 189 -0.77 3.85 -15.86
N ARG A 190 0.42 4.43 -15.97
CA ARG A 190 1.30 4.71 -14.82
C ARG A 190 0.65 5.66 -13.83
N LYS A 191 0.03 6.76 -14.29
CA LYS A 191 -0.73 7.69 -13.43
C LYS A 191 -1.87 6.96 -12.71
N ALA A 192 -2.63 6.13 -13.44
CA ALA A 192 -3.71 5.36 -12.84
C ALA A 192 -3.19 4.40 -11.75
N ASN A 193 -2.08 3.71 -12.01
CA ASN A 193 -1.44 2.84 -11.03
C ASN A 193 -0.92 3.62 -9.80
N ASP A 194 -0.25 4.75 -10.01
CA ASP A 194 0.25 5.59 -8.94
C ASP A 194 -0.88 6.13 -8.05
N ARG A 195 -2.02 6.54 -8.64
CA ARG A 195 -3.22 6.94 -7.87
C ARG A 195 -3.72 5.81 -6.95
N GLN A 196 -3.78 4.58 -7.44
CA GLN A 196 -4.21 3.44 -6.62
C GLN A 196 -3.19 3.11 -5.51
N LEU A 197 -1.88 3.23 -5.80
CA LEU A 197 -0.83 3.03 -4.81
C LEU A 197 -0.88 4.13 -3.73
N ASP A 198 -1.00 5.39 -4.11
CA ASP A 198 -1.11 6.52 -3.20
C ASP A 198 -2.35 6.38 -2.29
N GLN A 199 -3.49 5.95 -2.85
CA GLN A 199 -4.68 5.62 -2.05
C GLN A 199 -4.39 4.51 -1.04
N THR A 200 -3.72 3.43 -1.47
CA THR A 200 -3.36 2.31 -0.58
C THR A 200 -2.45 2.77 0.56
N LEU A 201 -1.42 3.56 0.25
CA LEU A 201 -0.49 4.12 1.25
C LEU A 201 -1.19 5.03 2.25
N LEU A 202 -2.05 5.92 1.76
CA LEU A 202 -2.85 6.79 2.63
C LEU A 202 -3.73 5.96 3.58
N LEU A 203 -4.39 4.91 3.09
CA LEU A 203 -5.18 4.02 3.96
C LEU A 203 -4.31 3.39 5.05
N ILE A 204 -3.12 2.90 4.68
CA ILE A 204 -2.18 2.24 5.59
C ILE A 204 -1.74 3.22 6.69
N ASP A 205 -1.29 4.41 6.29
CA ASP A 205 -0.81 5.43 7.23
C ASP A 205 -1.91 5.88 8.19
N PHE A 206 -3.15 5.97 7.70
CA PHE A 206 -4.31 6.30 8.52
C PHE A 206 -4.73 5.20 9.48
N PHE A 207 -4.67 3.95 9.05
CA PHE A 207 -5.05 2.81 9.88
C PHE A 207 -4.06 2.67 11.04
N HIS A 208 -2.76 2.70 10.76
CA HIS A 208 -1.74 2.54 11.80
C HIS A 208 -1.59 3.77 12.70
N GLY A 209 -1.69 4.99 12.15
CA GLY A 209 -1.62 6.19 12.97
C GLY A 209 -2.76 6.31 14.00
N ARG A 210 -3.91 5.65 13.76
CA ARG A 210 -5.00 5.53 14.74
C ARG A 210 -4.82 4.39 15.73
N SER A 211 -4.29 3.24 15.28
CA SER A 211 -4.09 2.05 16.12
C SER A 211 -3.22 2.32 17.36
N GLY A 212 -2.32 3.31 17.30
CA GLY A 212 -1.52 3.76 18.44
C GLY A 212 -2.29 4.51 19.55
N ASN A 213 -3.54 4.95 19.31
CA ASN A 213 -4.30 5.78 20.25
C ASN A 213 -5.63 5.13 20.68
N ASN A 214 -5.75 4.86 21.98
CA ASN A 214 -6.84 4.13 22.63
C ASN A 214 -8.15 4.94 22.82
N LYS A 215 -8.42 5.99 22.03
CA LYS A 215 -9.44 7.01 22.38
C LYS A 215 -10.68 7.14 21.49
N ALA A 216 -10.76 6.44 20.35
CA ALA A 216 -12.03 6.29 19.62
C ALA A 216 -11.93 5.12 18.63
N LEU A 217 -12.19 3.90 19.10
CA LEU A 217 -12.31 2.74 18.22
C LEU A 217 -13.58 2.93 17.37
N HIS A 218 -13.42 3.17 16.07
CA HIS A 218 -14.50 3.07 15.10
C HIS A 218 -14.35 1.74 14.36
N PRO A 219 -14.63 0.59 15.03
CA PRO A 219 -14.21 -0.72 14.54
C PRO A 219 -14.83 -1.07 13.20
N LEU A 220 -16.05 -0.60 12.91
CA LEU A 220 -16.70 -0.81 11.62
C LEU A 220 -15.94 -0.09 10.49
N ARG A 221 -15.51 1.15 10.74
CA ARG A 221 -14.76 1.94 9.78
C ARG A 221 -13.39 1.32 9.53
N GLU A 222 -12.67 0.96 10.59
CA GLU A 222 -11.38 0.28 10.49
C GLU A 222 -11.50 -1.04 9.71
N LEU A 223 -12.56 -1.81 9.95
CA LEU A 223 -12.85 -3.02 9.19
C LEU A 223 -13.09 -2.72 7.69
N HIS A 224 -13.85 -1.67 7.37
CA HIS A 224 -14.09 -1.23 5.98
C HIS A 224 -12.83 -0.68 5.30
N GLU A 225 -11.90 -0.10 6.05
CA GLU A 225 -10.62 0.36 5.51
C GLU A 225 -9.72 -0.82 5.14
N LEU A 226 -9.67 -1.85 5.99
CA LEU A 226 -9.00 -3.12 5.66
C LEU A 226 -9.66 -3.79 4.45
N ASP A 227 -10.99 -3.77 4.36
CA ASP A 227 -11.72 -4.26 3.18
C ASP A 227 -11.30 -3.51 1.90
N GLN A 228 -11.26 -2.18 1.97
CA GLN A 228 -10.83 -1.34 0.86
C GLN A 228 -9.37 -1.63 0.45
N MET A 229 -8.47 -1.86 1.40
CA MET A 229 -7.10 -2.27 1.10
C MET A 229 -7.07 -3.62 0.35
N VAL A 230 -7.87 -4.61 0.78
CA VAL A 230 -7.95 -5.91 0.09
C VAL A 230 -8.44 -5.73 -1.35
N CYS A 231 -9.45 -4.90 -1.58
CA CYS A 231 -9.94 -4.60 -2.92
C CYS A 231 -8.86 -3.95 -3.80
N LEU A 232 -8.17 -2.92 -3.29
CA LEU A 232 -7.11 -2.23 -4.03
C LEU A 232 -5.94 -3.15 -4.39
N TYR A 233 -5.48 -4.01 -3.46
CA TYR A 233 -4.41 -4.96 -3.76
C TYR A 233 -4.82 -6.00 -4.81
N LYS A 234 -6.06 -6.50 -4.73
CA LYS A 234 -6.60 -7.43 -5.73
C LYS A 234 -6.71 -6.80 -7.12
N GLU A 235 -7.21 -5.56 -7.20
CA GLU A 235 -7.33 -4.82 -8.47
C GLU A 235 -5.97 -4.57 -9.12
N GLN A 236 -4.94 -4.30 -8.32
CA GLN A 236 -3.57 -4.11 -8.80
C GLN A 236 -2.87 -5.42 -9.20
N GLY A 237 -3.39 -6.59 -8.80
CA GLY A 237 -2.69 -7.87 -8.95
C GLY A 237 -1.37 -7.92 -8.15
N THR A 238 -1.29 -7.18 -7.04
CA THR A 238 -0.11 -7.13 -6.16
C THR A 238 -0.48 -7.41 -4.71
N GLY A 239 0.51 -7.51 -3.83
CA GLY A 239 0.26 -7.53 -2.38
C GLY A 239 -0.24 -8.86 -1.83
N GLU A 240 -0.13 -9.96 -2.56
CA GLU A 240 -0.47 -11.29 -2.01
C GLU A 240 0.31 -11.61 -0.72
N THR A 241 1.55 -11.13 -0.63
CA THR A 241 2.41 -11.25 0.55
C THR A 241 1.89 -10.49 1.77
N VAL A 242 1.03 -9.46 1.59
CA VAL A 242 0.49 -8.64 2.68
C VAL A 242 -0.94 -9.00 3.06
N LEU A 243 -1.67 -9.72 2.20
CA LEU A 243 -3.07 -10.08 2.47
C LEU A 243 -3.26 -10.83 3.78
N GLY A 244 -2.33 -11.74 4.12
CA GLY A 244 -2.38 -12.46 5.40
C GLY A 244 -2.37 -11.53 6.61
N ASN A 245 -1.56 -10.46 6.54
CA ASN A 245 -1.49 -9.46 7.60
C ASN A 245 -2.77 -8.62 7.68
N ILE A 246 -3.36 -8.24 6.54
CA ILE A 246 -4.63 -7.50 6.52
C ILE A 246 -5.76 -8.34 7.14
N PHE A 247 -5.84 -9.62 6.77
CA PHE A 247 -6.86 -10.52 7.32
C PHE A 247 -6.68 -10.76 8.82
N ILE A 248 -5.46 -10.89 9.33
CA ILE A 248 -5.29 -11.06 10.78
C ILE A 248 -5.64 -9.79 11.57
N GLN A 249 -5.44 -8.59 11.00
CA GLN A 249 -5.94 -7.35 11.61
C GLN A 249 -7.48 -7.31 11.61
N ALA A 250 -8.13 -7.74 10.54
CA ALA A 250 -9.59 -7.84 10.50
C ALA A 250 -10.11 -8.85 11.55
N ALA A 251 -9.42 -9.99 11.72
CA ALA A 251 -9.71 -10.96 12.77
C ALA A 251 -9.56 -10.36 14.16
N HIS A 252 -8.49 -9.59 14.41
CA HIS A 252 -8.28 -8.86 15.66
C HIS A 252 -9.50 -7.97 15.96
N ILE A 253 -9.86 -7.05 15.05
CA ILE A 253 -10.97 -6.11 15.25
C ILE A 253 -12.27 -6.86 15.59
N ALA A 254 -12.59 -7.91 14.82
CA ALA A 254 -13.80 -8.72 15.02
C ALA A 254 -13.80 -9.40 16.41
N ILE A 255 -12.72 -10.11 16.76
CA ILE A 255 -12.63 -10.90 18.00
C ILE A 255 -12.59 -9.99 19.23
N THR A 256 -11.91 -8.85 19.16
CA THR A 256 -11.91 -7.85 20.23
C THR A 256 -13.32 -7.36 20.55
N HIS A 257 -14.20 -7.31 19.54
CA HIS A 257 -15.62 -6.94 19.68
C HIS A 257 -16.58 -8.13 19.82
N SER A 258 -16.03 -9.30 20.18
CA SER A 258 -16.73 -10.57 20.41
C SER A 258 -17.37 -11.23 19.18
N ASP A 259 -17.01 -10.84 17.95
CA ASP A 259 -17.50 -11.46 16.72
C ASP A 259 -16.64 -12.68 16.34
N LEU A 260 -16.90 -13.82 16.97
CA LEU A 260 -16.12 -15.04 16.73
C LEU A 260 -16.40 -15.65 15.36
N ALA A 261 -17.61 -15.49 14.83
CA ALA A 261 -17.96 -16.00 13.50
C ALA A 261 -17.08 -15.38 12.42
N ARG A 262 -17.04 -14.03 12.32
CA ARG A 262 -16.20 -13.33 11.34
C ARG A 262 -14.72 -13.47 11.68
N GLY A 263 -14.37 -13.36 12.96
CA GLY A 263 -13.00 -13.49 13.44
C GLY A 263 -12.33 -14.79 12.98
N THR A 264 -13.06 -15.90 13.05
CA THR A 264 -12.61 -17.22 12.59
C THR A 264 -12.33 -17.22 11.09
N ILE A 265 -13.26 -16.72 10.27
CA ILE A 265 -13.12 -16.69 8.81
C ILE A 265 -11.95 -15.82 8.38
N PHE A 266 -11.78 -14.64 8.98
CA PHE A 266 -10.63 -13.78 8.72
C PHE A 266 -9.31 -14.48 9.08
N ALA A 267 -9.23 -15.11 10.26
CA ALA A 267 -8.03 -15.84 10.66
C ALA A 267 -7.73 -17.05 9.75
N GLN A 268 -8.75 -17.74 9.26
CA GLN A 268 -8.59 -18.82 8.26
C GLN A 268 -8.04 -18.29 6.94
N ARG A 269 -8.55 -17.15 6.45
CA ARG A 269 -8.01 -16.49 5.24
C ARG A 269 -6.57 -16.05 5.43
N ALA A 270 -6.23 -15.48 6.59
CA ALA A 270 -4.86 -15.11 6.93
C ALA A 270 -3.93 -16.33 6.86
N ARG A 271 -4.30 -17.42 7.53
CA ARG A 271 -3.55 -18.68 7.52
C ARG A 271 -3.39 -19.25 6.11
N SER A 272 -4.44 -19.23 5.29
CA SER A 272 -4.38 -19.70 3.90
C SER A 272 -3.40 -18.87 3.06
N ALA A 273 -3.44 -17.55 3.21
CA ALA A 273 -2.56 -16.64 2.47
C ALA A 273 -1.08 -16.88 2.85
N TRP A 274 -0.77 -16.94 4.15
CA TRP A 274 0.59 -17.24 4.60
C TRP A 274 1.05 -18.63 4.21
N THR A 275 0.18 -19.65 4.30
CA THR A 275 0.56 -21.03 3.90
C THR A 275 0.94 -21.08 2.43
N THR A 276 0.20 -20.37 1.57
CA THR A 276 0.43 -20.35 0.13
C THR A 276 1.75 -19.69 -0.22
N ILE A 277 2.09 -18.58 0.44
CA ILE A 277 3.26 -17.76 0.07
C ILE A 277 4.51 -18.10 0.89
N PHE A 278 4.37 -18.39 2.18
CA PHE A 278 5.50 -18.61 3.08
C PHE A 278 5.63 -20.05 3.55
N GLY A 279 4.68 -20.94 3.22
CA GLY A 279 4.63 -22.32 3.69
C GLY A 279 4.00 -22.46 5.07
N SER A 280 3.68 -23.70 5.46
CA SER A 280 3.00 -23.99 6.74
C SER A 280 3.86 -23.81 7.99
N ASP A 281 5.17 -23.71 7.80
CA ASP A 281 6.21 -23.58 8.82
C ASP A 281 6.58 -22.12 9.12
N CYS A 282 5.91 -21.14 8.50
CA CYS A 282 6.23 -19.73 8.68
C CYS A 282 5.86 -19.19 10.08
N MET A 283 6.55 -18.12 10.50
CA MET A 283 6.41 -17.54 11.84
C MET A 283 5.01 -16.94 12.08
N GLU A 284 4.34 -16.46 11.05
CA GLU A 284 3.01 -15.88 11.12
C GLU A 284 1.97 -16.93 11.51
N ILE A 285 2.06 -18.14 10.93
CA ILE A 285 1.17 -19.27 11.28
C ILE A 285 1.48 -19.74 12.71
N LYS A 286 2.75 -19.80 13.10
CA LYS A 286 3.12 -20.14 14.49
C LYS A 286 2.54 -19.15 15.49
N ARG A 287 2.61 -17.85 15.18
CA ARG A 287 2.16 -16.76 16.06
C ARG A 287 0.64 -16.64 16.13
N TRP A 288 -0.04 -16.75 15.00
CA TRP A 288 -1.47 -16.40 14.88
C TRP A 288 -2.38 -17.53 14.44
N GLY A 289 -1.83 -18.64 13.94
CA GLY A 289 -2.60 -19.74 13.35
C GLY A 289 -3.57 -20.41 14.32
N TYR A 290 -3.36 -20.29 15.64
CA TYR A 290 -4.29 -20.79 16.65
C TYR A 290 -5.64 -20.06 16.62
N ILE A 291 -5.67 -18.78 16.22
CA ILE A 291 -6.90 -17.96 16.20
C ILE A 291 -7.94 -18.55 15.26
N ALA A 292 -7.51 -19.17 14.15
CA ALA A 292 -8.41 -19.84 13.21
C ALA A 292 -9.12 -21.08 13.79
N LYS A 293 -8.62 -21.63 14.90
CA LYS A 293 -9.19 -22.80 15.59
C LYS A 293 -9.89 -22.40 16.89
N GLU A 294 -9.28 -21.50 17.65
CA GLU A 294 -9.70 -21.13 19.01
C GLU A 294 -9.65 -19.59 19.18
N PRO A 295 -10.49 -18.84 18.45
CA PRO A 295 -10.47 -17.37 18.46
C PRO A 295 -10.77 -16.77 19.85
N SER A 296 -11.52 -17.49 20.69
CA SER A 296 -11.83 -17.08 22.07
C SER A 296 -10.61 -17.07 23.01
N LYS A 297 -9.51 -17.76 22.65
CA LYS A 297 -8.23 -17.71 23.38
C LYS A 297 -7.42 -16.45 23.07
N TYR A 298 -7.84 -15.64 22.11
CA TYR A 298 -7.15 -14.39 21.79
C TYR A 298 -7.20 -13.43 22.98
N LYS A 299 -6.06 -12.85 23.34
CA LYS A 299 -5.91 -12.04 24.58
C LYS A 299 -6.86 -10.85 24.71
N TYR A 300 -7.36 -10.32 23.58
CA TYR A 300 -8.29 -9.17 23.58
C TYR A 300 -9.75 -9.56 23.35
N TYR A 301 -10.06 -10.86 23.27
CA TYR A 301 -11.43 -11.32 23.17
C TYR A 301 -12.29 -10.80 24.33
N GLY A 302 -13.49 -10.31 24.02
CA GLY A 302 -14.46 -9.86 25.02
C GLY A 302 -14.33 -8.43 25.51
N TYR A 303 -13.33 -7.67 25.03
CA TYR A 303 -13.17 -6.24 25.35
C TYR A 303 -14.40 -5.41 24.95
N GLY A 304 -14.92 -5.64 23.75
CA GLY A 304 -16.20 -5.13 23.27
C GLY A 304 -17.19 -6.26 23.06
N LYS A 305 -18.49 -5.99 23.24
CA LYS A 305 -19.58 -6.98 23.04
C LYS A 305 -20.55 -6.58 21.93
N ALA A 306 -20.26 -5.49 21.21
CA ALA A 306 -21.18 -4.90 20.24
C ALA A 306 -21.49 -5.82 19.05
N TRP A 307 -20.61 -6.77 18.71
CA TRP A 307 -20.75 -7.67 17.58
C TRP A 307 -20.76 -9.14 18.00
N LYS A 308 -21.24 -9.43 19.22
CA LYS A 308 -21.17 -10.77 19.80
C LYS A 308 -21.79 -11.82 18.87
N THR A 309 -20.98 -12.79 18.46
CA THR A 309 -21.37 -14.02 17.74
C THR A 309 -20.49 -15.19 18.21
N ALA A 310 -21.01 -16.41 18.09
CA ALA A 310 -20.29 -17.65 18.30
C ALA A 310 -19.72 -18.19 16.97
N VAL A 311 -18.79 -19.14 17.04
CA VAL A 311 -18.10 -19.68 15.86
C VAL A 311 -19.05 -20.45 14.93
N ASP A 312 -20.08 -21.08 15.49
CA ASP A 312 -21.12 -21.82 14.77
C ASP A 312 -22.19 -20.93 14.13
N GLU A 313 -22.16 -19.61 14.41
CA GLU A 313 -23.03 -18.62 13.76
C GLU A 313 -22.47 -18.11 12.41
N VAL A 314 -21.47 -18.79 11.84
CA VAL A 314 -21.07 -18.55 10.44
C VAL A 314 -22.19 -19.00 9.52
N PRO A 315 -22.73 -18.13 8.65
CA PRO A 315 -23.85 -18.46 7.78
C PRO A 315 -23.42 -19.49 6.73
N SER A 316 -24.12 -20.63 6.69
CA SER A 316 -23.88 -21.71 5.73
C SER A 316 -24.66 -21.56 4.43
N ASP A 317 -25.67 -20.70 4.42
CA ASP A 317 -26.58 -20.40 3.31
C ASP A 317 -26.08 -19.24 2.41
N LEU A 318 -25.11 -18.45 2.89
CA LEU A 318 -24.53 -17.34 2.13
C LEU A 318 -23.32 -17.80 1.30
N ALA A 319 -23.27 -17.36 0.04
CA ALA A 319 -22.15 -17.59 -0.86
C ALA A 319 -21.81 -16.33 -1.69
N GLY A 320 -20.61 -16.33 -2.28
CA GLY A 320 -20.15 -15.26 -3.17
C GLY A 320 -20.21 -13.88 -2.53
N GLN A 321 -20.74 -12.89 -3.26
CA GLN A 321 -20.80 -11.51 -2.80
C GLN A 321 -21.62 -11.34 -1.51
N ALA A 322 -22.71 -12.10 -1.34
CA ALA A 322 -23.54 -11.99 -0.14
C ALA A 322 -22.77 -12.43 1.12
N PHE A 323 -21.90 -13.43 0.99
CA PHE A 323 -21.00 -13.85 2.06
C PHE A 323 -19.93 -12.78 2.35
N GLU A 324 -19.33 -12.18 1.32
CA GLU A 324 -18.36 -11.08 1.50
C GLU A 324 -19.01 -9.86 2.16
N ASP A 325 -20.24 -9.51 1.78
CA ASP A 325 -20.97 -8.40 2.38
C ASP A 325 -21.25 -8.66 3.87
N TRP A 326 -21.63 -9.89 4.23
CA TRP A 326 -21.75 -10.31 5.62
C TRP A 326 -20.40 -10.22 6.33
N LEU A 327 -19.33 -10.79 5.76
CA LEU A 327 -18.01 -10.90 6.37
C LEU A 327 -17.41 -9.51 6.68
N TRP A 328 -17.48 -8.59 5.73
CA TRP A 328 -16.96 -7.22 5.89
C TRP A 328 -17.96 -6.25 6.51
N LYS A 329 -19.13 -6.75 6.94
CA LYS A 329 -20.24 -5.93 7.46
C LYS A 329 -20.56 -4.76 6.51
N ARG A 330 -20.56 -5.02 5.20
CA ARG A 330 -20.97 -4.04 4.20
C ARG A 330 -22.47 -3.87 4.35
N ASN A 331 -22.92 -2.65 4.63
CA ASN A 331 -24.34 -2.37 4.63
C ASN A 331 -24.85 -2.65 3.21
N LYS A 332 -25.89 -3.47 3.07
CA LYS A 332 -26.76 -3.33 1.89
C LYS A 332 -27.34 -1.94 2.01
N LEU A 333 -26.86 -1.00 1.19
CA LEU A 333 -27.59 0.25 0.97
C LEU A 333 -29.03 -0.18 0.68
N SER A 334 -29.94 0.07 1.62
CA SER A 334 -31.36 -0.15 1.42
C SER A 334 -31.72 0.67 0.19
N ARG A 335 -31.85 0.02 -0.97
CA ARG A 335 -31.98 0.64 -2.31
C ARG A 335 -33.22 1.56 -2.46
N ARG A 336 -33.91 1.91 -1.38
CA ARG A 336 -35.14 2.71 -1.37
C ARG A 336 -35.33 3.64 -0.16
N GLY A 337 -34.34 3.79 0.74
CA GLY A 337 -34.53 4.50 2.02
C GLY A 337 -34.09 5.96 2.04
N ASP A 338 -32.85 6.25 1.63
CA ASP A 338 -32.27 7.59 1.77
C ASP A 338 -31.99 8.15 0.38
N ILE A 339 -32.99 8.82 -0.21
CA ILE A 339 -32.69 9.79 -1.27
C ILE A 339 -31.75 10.80 -0.60
N VAL A 340 -30.49 10.82 -1.03
CA VAL A 340 -29.54 11.83 -0.59
C VAL A 340 -30.20 13.18 -0.79
N ASP A 341 -30.42 13.92 0.29
CA ASP A 341 -30.95 15.28 0.18
C ASP A 341 -29.88 16.13 -0.52
N PHE A 342 -30.07 16.38 -1.81
CA PHE A 342 -29.19 17.22 -2.62
C PHE A 342 -29.13 18.67 -2.14
N ARG A 343 -29.97 19.05 -1.18
CA ARG A 343 -29.96 20.35 -0.49
C ARG A 343 -29.18 20.31 0.82
N CYS A 344 -28.68 19.16 1.24
CA CYS A 344 -27.86 19.03 2.45
C CYS A 344 -26.52 19.74 2.23
N SER A 345 -26.35 20.91 2.84
CA SER A 345 -25.15 21.73 2.72
C SER A 345 -23.89 21.08 3.33
N ALA A 346 -24.05 20.05 4.17
CA ALA A 346 -22.93 19.24 4.66
C ALA A 346 -22.39 18.26 3.60
N ILE A 347 -23.26 17.76 2.71
CA ILE A 347 -22.89 16.83 1.62
C ILE A 347 -22.56 17.61 0.35
N PHE A 348 -23.31 18.69 0.07
CA PHE A 348 -23.15 19.58 -1.09
C PHE A 348 -22.85 21.02 -0.65
N PRO A 349 -21.64 21.30 -0.16
CA PRO A 349 -21.27 22.61 0.36
C PRO A 349 -21.12 23.68 -0.74
N THR A 350 -21.40 24.93 -0.38
CA THR A 350 -20.95 26.13 -1.12
C THR A 350 -19.43 26.33 -0.95
N LEU A 351 -18.81 27.26 -1.68
CA LEU A 351 -17.37 27.55 -1.54
C LEU A 351 -16.96 27.80 -0.08
N PHE A 352 -17.78 28.56 0.65
CA PHE A 352 -17.51 28.92 2.05
C PHE A 352 -17.85 27.79 3.03
N GLY A 353 -18.69 26.83 2.61
CA GLY A 353 -18.96 25.60 3.36
C GLY A 353 -17.92 24.50 3.12
N LEU A 354 -17.00 24.67 2.17
CA LEU A 354 -15.95 23.68 1.93
C LEU A 354 -15.06 23.52 3.15
N PRO A 355 -14.76 22.28 3.54
CA PRO A 355 -14.03 22.03 4.77
C PRO A 355 -12.56 22.43 4.60
N ILE A 356 -12.04 23.14 5.59
CA ILE A 356 -10.64 23.59 5.65
C ILE A 356 -9.81 22.43 6.23
N PRO A 357 -8.60 22.15 5.69
CA PRO A 357 -7.66 21.23 6.33
C PRO A 357 -7.46 21.65 7.80
N SER A 358 -7.54 20.72 8.76
CA SER A 358 -7.63 20.92 10.23
C SER A 358 -9.02 20.95 10.86
N ASN A 359 -10.12 20.96 10.08
CA ASN A 359 -11.45 20.82 10.67
C ASN A 359 -11.67 19.37 11.13
N ALA A 360 -11.65 19.15 12.45
CA ALA A 360 -11.85 17.84 13.08
C ALA A 360 -13.25 17.23 12.85
N ASP A 361 -14.25 18.02 12.43
CA ASP A 361 -15.58 17.50 12.08
C ASP A 361 -15.55 16.76 10.73
N TYR A 362 -14.68 17.17 9.81
CA TYR A 362 -14.60 16.63 8.45
C TYR A 362 -13.39 15.72 8.25
N TYR A 363 -12.30 15.95 8.96
CA TYR A 363 -11.05 15.25 8.78
C TYR A 363 -10.60 14.58 10.08
N ASP A 364 -10.05 13.39 9.94
CA ASP A 364 -9.12 12.85 10.93
C ASP A 364 -7.70 13.29 10.60
N VAL A 365 -6.90 13.45 11.65
CA VAL A 365 -5.47 13.70 11.57
C VAL A 365 -4.76 12.55 12.24
N ASN A 366 -3.83 11.91 11.54
CA ASN A 366 -2.98 10.89 12.15
C ASN A 366 -1.76 11.53 12.84
N ASN A 367 -0.96 10.73 13.54
CA ASN A 367 0.23 11.23 14.26
C ASN A 367 1.29 11.88 13.35
N ASP A 368 1.28 11.54 12.05
CA ASP A 368 2.22 12.07 11.05
C ASP A 368 1.69 13.35 10.38
N GLY A 369 0.54 13.87 10.83
CA GLY A 369 -0.07 15.10 10.31
C GLY A 369 -0.82 14.91 8.98
N LEU A 370 -1.02 13.68 8.52
CA LEU A 370 -1.85 13.40 7.34
C LEU A 370 -3.33 13.63 7.67
N PHE A 371 -4.09 14.11 6.68
CA PHE A 371 -5.55 14.38 6.78
C PHE A 371 -6.37 13.38 5.96
N ARG A 372 -7.44 12.82 6.54
CA ARG A 372 -8.38 11.93 5.85
C ARG A 372 -9.82 12.34 6.09
N PRO A 373 -10.63 12.49 5.03
CA PRO A 373 -12.05 12.74 5.16
C PRO A 373 -12.75 11.64 5.98
N LYS A 374 -13.54 12.04 6.98
CA LYS A 374 -14.48 11.16 7.71
C LYS A 374 -15.67 10.77 6.85
N LEU A 375 -16.10 11.69 6.00
CA LEU A 375 -17.21 11.59 5.06
C LEU A 375 -16.77 12.20 3.73
N HIS A 376 -17.35 11.73 2.63
CA HIS A 376 -17.18 12.37 1.34
C HIS A 376 -18.21 13.49 1.16
N TRP A 377 -17.78 14.62 0.60
CA TRP A 377 -18.65 15.71 0.15
C TRP A 377 -18.47 15.93 -1.35
N CYS A 378 -19.41 16.62 -1.99
CA CYS A 378 -19.37 16.94 -3.40
C CYS A 378 -19.72 18.40 -3.63
N PHE A 379 -18.79 19.18 -4.15
CA PHE A 379 -19.10 20.53 -4.63
C PHE A 379 -19.83 20.44 -5.96
N LEU A 380 -20.93 21.18 -6.10
CA LEU A 380 -21.65 21.34 -7.36
C LEU A 380 -21.56 22.80 -7.81
N GLY A 381 -21.13 22.99 -9.06
CA GLY A 381 -21.08 24.30 -9.70
C GLY A 381 -21.60 24.26 -11.14
N GLU A 382 -22.29 25.30 -11.55
CA GLU A 382 -22.70 25.51 -12.94
C GLU A 382 -21.59 26.25 -13.70
N ILE A 383 -21.18 25.76 -14.87
CA ILE A 383 -20.22 26.47 -15.73
C ILE A 383 -20.86 27.79 -16.18
N SER A 384 -20.26 28.90 -15.78
CA SER A 384 -20.84 30.23 -15.99
C SER A 384 -20.28 30.96 -17.21
N ASP A 385 -19.06 30.65 -17.62
CA ASP A 385 -18.40 31.24 -18.79
C ASP A 385 -17.42 30.23 -19.42
N LEU A 386 -17.25 30.31 -20.74
CA LEU A 386 -16.24 29.56 -21.51
C LEU A 386 -14.85 30.21 -21.43
N ALA A 387 -14.77 31.45 -20.96
CA ALA A 387 -13.51 32.14 -20.75
C ALA A 387 -12.68 31.40 -19.69
N ARG A 388 -11.85 30.45 -20.14
CA ARG A 388 -10.73 29.95 -19.33
C ARG A 388 -9.85 31.17 -19.05
N SER A 389 -9.72 31.60 -17.80
CA SER A 389 -8.64 32.52 -17.43
C SER A 389 -7.32 31.74 -17.52
N GLY A 390 -6.75 31.70 -18.73
CA GLY A 390 -5.58 30.88 -19.06
C GLY A 390 -5.87 29.38 -19.23
N ASP A 391 -4.86 28.63 -19.66
CA ASP A 391 -4.94 27.22 -20.06
C ASP A 391 -5.28 26.22 -18.93
N SER A 392 -5.48 26.69 -17.68
CA SER A 392 -5.57 25.86 -16.46
C SER A 392 -6.69 26.25 -15.48
N SER A 393 -7.77 26.90 -15.91
CA SER A 393 -8.90 27.21 -15.01
C SER A 393 -10.29 27.15 -15.68
N LEU A 394 -11.34 27.04 -14.84
CA LEU A 394 -12.76 27.03 -15.25
C LEU A 394 -13.60 27.91 -14.32
N ALA A 395 -14.38 28.82 -14.90
CA ALA A 395 -15.31 29.67 -14.17
C ALA A 395 -16.63 28.94 -13.92
N VAL A 396 -17.02 28.86 -12.65
CA VAL A 396 -18.26 28.21 -12.21
C VAL A 396 -19.03 29.09 -11.23
N ARG A 397 -20.32 28.85 -11.09
CA ARG A 397 -21.18 29.44 -10.07
C ARG A 397 -21.65 28.35 -9.11
N ASP A 398 -21.46 28.52 -7.80
CA ASP A 398 -21.98 27.55 -6.83
C ASP A 398 -23.50 27.63 -6.65
N ILE A 399 -24.03 26.68 -5.87
CA ILE A 399 -25.45 26.63 -5.50
C ILE A 399 -25.96 27.88 -4.75
N GLY A 400 -25.06 28.67 -4.16
CA GLY A 400 -25.37 29.93 -3.50
C GLY A 400 -25.33 31.14 -4.45
N GLY A 401 -24.99 30.94 -5.72
CA GLY A 401 -24.85 32.01 -6.72
C GLY A 401 -23.48 32.69 -6.75
N THR A 402 -22.50 32.21 -5.96
CA THR A 402 -21.16 32.81 -5.89
C THR A 402 -20.35 32.42 -7.12
N ALA A 403 -19.75 33.40 -7.80
CA ALA A 403 -18.81 33.16 -8.90
C ALA A 403 -17.45 32.68 -8.35
N ILE A 404 -16.94 31.59 -8.91
CA ILE A 404 -15.79 30.84 -8.41
C ILE A 404 -14.89 30.45 -9.58
N THR A 405 -13.58 30.43 -9.33
CA THR A 405 -12.60 29.86 -10.25
C THR A 405 -12.15 28.49 -9.74
N VAL A 406 -12.31 27.45 -10.56
CA VAL A 406 -11.70 26.14 -10.35
C VAL A 406 -10.34 26.14 -11.06
N ALA A 407 -9.26 25.99 -10.30
CA ALA A 407 -7.90 25.95 -10.84
C ALA A 407 -7.40 24.51 -10.93
N PHE A 408 -7.01 24.12 -12.14
CA PHE A 408 -6.49 22.79 -12.45
C PHE A 408 -4.99 22.76 -12.19
N HIS A 409 -4.61 21.97 -11.19
CA HIS A 409 -3.23 21.64 -10.86
C HIS A 409 -2.91 20.18 -11.21
N THR A 410 -3.77 19.57 -12.03
CA THR A 410 -3.52 18.30 -12.70
C THR A 410 -2.37 18.49 -13.69
N GLU A 411 -1.69 17.39 -14.05
CA GLU A 411 -0.54 17.45 -14.95
C GLU A 411 -0.88 18.06 -16.32
N ASP A 412 -2.10 17.83 -16.80
CA ASP A 412 -2.55 18.32 -18.11
C ASP A 412 -3.26 19.69 -18.00
N GLY A 413 -3.29 20.31 -16.80
CA GLY A 413 -3.86 21.65 -16.60
C GLY A 413 -5.34 21.74 -16.98
N GLY A 414 -6.14 20.71 -16.71
CA GLY A 414 -7.56 20.70 -17.04
C GLY A 414 -7.88 20.29 -18.48
N LYS A 415 -6.87 19.94 -19.30
CA LYS A 415 -7.06 19.42 -20.67
C LYS A 415 -7.56 17.97 -20.70
N GLU A 416 -7.57 17.29 -19.55
CA GLU A 416 -8.22 15.99 -19.34
C GLU A 416 -9.75 16.05 -19.51
N LEU A 417 -10.34 17.24 -19.36
CA LEU A 417 -11.77 17.43 -19.60
C LEU A 417 -12.04 17.43 -21.10
N LEU A 418 -12.95 16.56 -21.53
CA LEU A 418 -13.40 16.53 -22.93
C LEU A 418 -13.92 17.93 -23.30
N PRO A 419 -13.34 18.60 -24.32
CA PRO A 419 -13.76 19.95 -24.71
C PRO A 419 -15.26 20.05 -25.01
N ALA A 420 -15.86 18.96 -25.49
CA ALA A 420 -17.28 18.86 -25.76
C ALA A 420 -18.18 19.00 -24.51
N LEU A 421 -17.67 18.72 -23.31
CA LEU A 421 -18.41 18.78 -22.04
C LEU A 421 -18.27 20.13 -21.31
N VAL A 422 -17.24 20.91 -21.62
CA VAL A 422 -17.00 22.21 -20.98
C VAL A 422 -17.89 23.26 -21.66
N ARG A 423 -19.15 23.36 -21.24
CA ARG A 423 -20.15 24.27 -21.82
C ARG A 423 -20.90 25.05 -20.75
N PRO A 424 -21.25 26.34 -20.98
CA PRO A 424 -22.09 27.08 -20.05
C PRO A 424 -23.41 26.35 -19.79
N GLY A 425 -23.87 26.39 -18.53
CA GLY A 425 -25.07 25.69 -18.07
C GLY A 425 -24.89 24.21 -17.74
N TYR A 426 -23.69 23.63 -17.96
CA TYR A 426 -23.40 22.27 -17.52
C TYR A 426 -22.96 22.27 -16.06
N THR A 427 -23.20 21.15 -15.37
CA THR A 427 -22.83 21.00 -13.96
C THR A 427 -21.48 20.32 -13.84
N VAL A 428 -20.59 20.94 -13.08
CA VAL A 428 -19.33 20.36 -12.58
C VAL A 428 -19.60 19.83 -11.17
N ALA A 429 -19.29 18.55 -10.97
CA ALA A 429 -19.32 17.89 -9.68
C ALA A 429 -17.87 17.56 -9.27
N ILE A 430 -17.43 18.08 -8.13
CA ILE A 430 -16.07 17.86 -7.60
C ILE A 430 -16.18 17.16 -6.24
N ILE A 431 -15.81 15.88 -6.19
CA ILE A 431 -15.80 15.10 -4.94
C ILE A 431 -14.60 15.54 -4.10
N ASN A 432 -14.82 15.71 -2.79
CA ASN A 432 -13.83 16.16 -1.81
C ASN A 432 -13.14 17.48 -2.19
N ALA A 433 -13.87 18.41 -2.82
CA ALA A 433 -13.34 19.70 -3.22
C ALA A 433 -12.66 20.44 -2.05
N LYS A 434 -11.53 21.10 -2.34
CA LYS A 434 -10.73 21.85 -1.36
C LYS A 434 -10.72 23.33 -1.69
N ARG A 435 -10.93 24.16 -0.67
CA ARG A 435 -10.79 25.61 -0.79
C ARG A 435 -9.32 25.97 -1.00
N TYR A 436 -9.07 26.88 -1.94
CA TYR A 436 -7.72 27.33 -2.29
C TYR A 436 -7.68 28.83 -2.49
N LYS A 437 -6.56 29.46 -2.13
CA LYS A 437 -6.34 30.89 -2.34
C LYS A 437 -5.54 31.06 -3.63
N LEU A 438 -6.17 31.65 -4.64
CA LEU A 438 -5.52 31.87 -5.93
C LEU A 438 -4.42 32.95 -5.80
N PRO A 439 -3.34 32.83 -6.59
CA PRO A 439 -2.37 33.90 -6.74
C PRO A 439 -3.07 35.22 -7.12
N ALA A 440 -2.61 36.34 -6.56
CA ALA A 440 -3.17 37.65 -6.88
C ALA A 440 -2.72 38.05 -8.28
N GLU A 441 -3.52 37.70 -9.29
CA GLU A 441 -3.50 38.37 -10.58
C GLU A 441 -4.54 39.50 -10.47
N ASP A 442 -4.05 40.74 -10.47
CA ASP A 442 -4.75 42.04 -10.36
C ASP A 442 -4.80 42.72 -8.97
N ASN A 443 -4.66 44.05 -9.03
CA ASN A 443 -4.09 45.00 -8.06
C ASN A 443 -4.79 45.20 -6.69
N ASP A 444 -5.65 44.29 -6.23
CA ASP A 444 -6.44 44.52 -4.99
C ASP A 444 -5.91 43.78 -3.74
N GLY A 445 -4.70 43.20 -3.79
CA GLY A 445 -3.97 42.71 -2.60
C GLY A 445 -4.61 41.53 -1.83
N HIS A 446 -5.80 41.08 -2.23
CA HIS A 446 -6.53 39.98 -1.63
C HIS A 446 -6.79 38.89 -2.67
N GLY A 447 -5.90 37.88 -2.71
CA GLY A 447 -6.07 36.71 -3.60
C GLY A 447 -7.48 36.11 -3.51
N ARG A 448 -8.12 35.89 -4.66
CA ARG A 448 -9.49 35.36 -4.74
C ARG A 448 -9.55 33.91 -4.24
N LEU A 449 -10.65 33.54 -3.58
CA LEU A 449 -10.90 32.16 -3.16
C LEU A 449 -11.43 31.35 -4.35
N GLY A 450 -10.88 30.16 -4.55
CA GLY A 450 -11.26 29.22 -5.58
C GLY A 450 -11.22 27.78 -5.09
N ILE A 451 -11.35 26.85 -6.04
CA ILE A 451 -11.22 25.41 -5.78
C ILE A 451 -9.93 24.91 -6.41
N HIS A 452 -9.14 24.18 -5.62
CA HIS A 452 -7.98 23.44 -6.13
C HIS A 452 -8.43 22.06 -6.58
N HIS A 453 -8.20 21.76 -7.85
CA HIS A 453 -8.45 20.45 -8.42
C HIS A 453 -7.15 19.82 -8.92
N ASP A 454 -6.78 18.70 -8.32
CA ASP A 454 -5.54 17.95 -8.56
C ASP A 454 -5.77 16.47 -8.92
N ASP A 455 -7.03 16.00 -8.91
CA ASP A 455 -7.38 14.61 -9.22
C ASP A 455 -8.52 14.51 -10.23
N GLU A 456 -8.15 14.26 -11.48
CA GLU A 456 -9.03 14.13 -12.65
C GLU A 456 -10.20 13.13 -12.45
N LEU A 457 -10.07 12.15 -11.54
CA LEU A 457 -11.14 11.16 -11.28
C LEU A 457 -12.23 11.69 -10.34
N MET A 458 -11.94 12.78 -9.64
CA MET A 458 -12.82 13.39 -8.65
C MET A 458 -13.68 14.50 -9.25
N LEU A 459 -13.52 14.81 -10.54
CA LEU A 459 -14.34 15.78 -11.25
C LEU A 459 -15.15 15.10 -12.37
N LYS A 460 -16.45 15.37 -12.39
CA LYS A 460 -17.33 14.99 -13.49
C LYS A 460 -18.09 16.20 -14.01
N VAL A 461 -18.23 16.28 -15.33
CA VAL A 461 -19.06 17.28 -15.99
C VAL A 461 -20.26 16.58 -16.61
N SER A 462 -21.46 17.03 -16.26
CA SER A 462 -22.71 16.45 -16.76
C SER A 462 -23.59 17.50 -17.42
N CYS A 463 -24.25 17.10 -18.50
CA CYS A 463 -25.30 17.86 -19.16
C CYS A 463 -26.67 17.55 -18.51
N ARG A 464 -27.60 18.51 -18.53
CA ARG A 464 -29.03 18.20 -18.40
C ARG A 464 -29.47 17.41 -19.64
N THR A 465 -29.59 16.10 -19.53
CA THR A 465 -30.43 15.34 -20.45
C THR A 465 -31.88 15.42 -19.96
N SER A 466 -32.61 16.38 -20.53
CA SER A 466 -34.06 16.62 -20.48
C SER A 466 -34.73 17.03 -19.14
N PRO A 467 -35.79 17.86 -19.21
CA PRO A 467 -36.59 18.21 -18.05
C PRO A 467 -37.40 16.99 -17.60
N ILE A 468 -37.43 16.76 -16.30
CA ILE A 468 -38.42 15.90 -15.67
C ILE A 468 -39.78 16.58 -15.93
N LEU A 469 -40.59 15.99 -16.81
CA LEU A 469 -42.03 16.21 -16.88
C LEU A 469 -42.73 15.31 -15.86
#